data_AF-A0AAQ4EX66-F1
#
_entry.id   AF-A0AAQ4EX66-F1
#
_cell.length_a   1.000
_cell.length_b   1.000
_cell.length_c   1.000
_cell.angle_alpha   90.00
_cell.angle_beta   90.00
_cell.angle_gamma   90.00
#
_symmetry.space_group_name_H-M   'P 1'
#
loop_
_entity.id
_entity.type
_entity.pdbx_description
1 polymer ?
#
loop_
_entity_poly.entity_id
_entity_poly.type
_entity_poly.pdbx_seq_one_letter_code
_entity_poly.pdbx_strand_id
1 'polypeptide(L)'
;MCFGGHGGGWGYSGHSVEAIRFMADTDILLGGVGLFGGRGEYTARIRENTTYAIRLRNHGARTNNGDGGMSQVRGPDGTMFTFTDCSLSFNGTNHTRGQIPQILYYSTPHDTESQQATRDLLELQARRNVLNICGTIVKASAQLLSEAASEQ
;
A
#
# COMPACT_ATOMS: atom_id res chain seq x y z
N MET A 1 -1.79 0.29 9.15
CA MET A 1 -1.44 -0.49 10.35
C MET A 1 -0.69 -1.73 9.90
N CYS A 2 0.17 -2.31 10.72
CA CYS A 2 0.72 -3.64 10.42
C CYS A 2 0.11 -4.58 11.45
N PHE A 3 -0.83 -5.42 11.00
CA PHE A 3 -1.45 -6.45 11.82
C PHE A 3 -0.54 -7.67 11.82
N GLY A 4 -0.13 -8.13 13.01
CA GLY A 4 0.71 -9.32 13.17
C GLY A 4 -0.01 -10.64 12.88
N GLY A 5 -1.35 -10.62 12.77
CA GLY A 5 -2.14 -11.81 12.47
C GLY A 5 -3.53 -11.51 11.90
N HIS A 6 -4.29 -12.59 11.68
CA HIS A 6 -5.67 -12.56 11.22
C HIS A 6 -6.60 -12.93 12.37
N GLY A 7 -7.76 -12.27 12.46
CA GLY A 7 -8.81 -12.65 13.41
C GLY A 7 -9.87 -13.58 12.81
N GLY A 8 -10.83 -13.99 13.65
CA GLY A 8 -11.92 -14.91 13.27
C GLY A 8 -13.05 -14.31 12.41
N GLY A 9 -12.93 -13.06 11.98
CA GLY A 9 -13.85 -12.37 11.07
C GLY A 9 -14.61 -11.20 11.71
N TRP A 10 -15.06 -10.27 10.86
CA TRP A 10 -15.64 -8.97 11.20
C TRP A 10 -17.04 -8.80 10.60
N GLY A 11 -18.03 -8.52 11.44
CA GLY A 11 -19.41 -8.30 11.00
C GLY A 11 -19.73 -6.83 10.75
N TYR A 12 -20.76 -6.57 9.96
CA TYR A 12 -21.25 -5.22 9.66
C TYR A 12 -22.75 -5.13 9.93
N SER A 13 -23.16 -4.00 10.51
CA SER A 13 -24.54 -3.59 10.72
C SER A 13 -24.85 -2.36 9.86
N GLY A 14 -26.11 -1.94 9.85
CA GLY A 14 -26.51 -0.69 9.20
C GLY A 14 -25.70 0.51 9.66
N HIS A 15 -25.26 0.57 10.93
CA HIS A 15 -24.55 1.72 11.50
C HIS A 15 -23.04 1.54 11.60
N SER A 16 -22.49 0.44 11.10
CA SER A 16 -21.08 0.11 11.27
C SER A 16 -20.18 1.10 10.52
N VAL A 17 -19.27 1.74 11.26
CA VAL A 17 -18.25 2.64 10.71
C VAL A 17 -16.87 2.21 11.19
N GLU A 18 -15.97 1.98 10.24
CA GLU A 18 -14.56 1.74 10.55
C GLU A 18 -13.82 3.06 10.51
N ALA A 19 -13.03 3.34 11.54
CA ALA A 19 -12.15 4.51 11.50
C ALA A 19 -10.86 4.27 12.27
N ILE A 20 -9.78 4.87 11.78
CA ILE A 20 -8.50 4.89 12.46
C ILE A 20 -7.86 6.26 12.26
N ARG A 21 -7.18 6.77 13.29
CA ARG A 21 -6.34 7.96 13.15
C ARG A 21 -4.93 7.54 12.77
N PHE A 22 -4.31 8.30 11.90
CA PHE A 22 -2.91 8.13 11.56
C PHE A 22 -2.20 9.48 11.44
N MET A 23 -0.90 9.47 11.66
CA MET A 23 0.02 10.57 11.45
C MET A 23 1.27 10.01 10.77
N ALA A 24 1.80 10.72 9.78
CA ALA A 24 3.11 10.46 9.22
C ALA A 24 4.09 11.53 9.74
N ASP A 25 5.34 11.16 9.98
CA ASP A 25 6.40 12.10 10.36
C ASP A 25 7.00 12.86 9.15
N THR A 26 6.54 12.54 7.94
CA THR A 26 6.91 13.20 6.67
C THR A 26 5.65 13.55 5.86
N ASP A 27 5.79 14.53 4.94
CA ASP A 27 4.76 14.78 3.94
C ASP A 27 4.61 13.54 3.05
N ILE A 28 3.37 13.18 2.73
CA ILE A 28 3.07 12.06 1.82
C ILE A 28 1.87 12.39 0.94
N LEU A 29 1.79 11.69 -0.20
CA LEU A 29 0.56 11.61 -0.97
C LEU A 29 -0.13 10.29 -0.65
N LEU A 30 -1.25 10.35 0.07
CA LEU A 30 -2.12 9.20 0.28
C LEU A 30 -2.68 8.77 -1.07
N GLY A 31 -2.41 7.55 -1.52
CA GLY A 31 -2.87 6.99 -2.79
C GLY A 31 -4.12 6.11 -2.65
N GLY A 32 -4.38 5.60 -1.44
CA GLY A 32 -5.56 4.80 -1.18
C GLY A 32 -5.50 4.07 0.17
N VAL A 33 -6.55 3.31 0.45
CA VAL A 33 -6.65 2.48 1.65
C VAL A 33 -7.01 1.06 1.24
N GLY A 34 -6.25 0.08 1.73
CA GLY A 34 -6.59 -1.32 1.55
C GLY A 34 -7.75 -1.69 2.46
N LEU A 35 -8.79 -2.31 1.90
CA LEU A 35 -9.94 -2.84 2.63
C LEU A 35 -10.01 -4.35 2.44
N PHE A 36 -10.34 -5.09 3.50
CA PHE A 36 -10.67 -6.50 3.32
C PHE A 36 -11.98 -6.60 2.51
N GLY A 37 -11.87 -7.06 1.25
CA GLY A 37 -13.02 -7.28 0.35
C GLY A 37 -13.44 -6.09 -0.53
N GLY A 38 -12.73 -4.95 -0.50
CA GLY A 38 -13.07 -3.74 -1.28
C GLY A 38 -12.15 -3.46 -2.48
N ARG A 39 -12.57 -2.53 -3.35
CA ARG A 39 -11.76 -1.92 -4.43
C ARG A 39 -12.07 -0.43 -4.55
N GLY A 40 -11.05 0.42 -4.62
CA GLY A 40 -11.19 1.86 -4.84
C GLY A 40 -9.86 2.61 -4.67
N GLU A 41 -9.67 3.70 -5.43
CA GLU A 41 -8.46 4.52 -5.41
C GLU A 41 -8.84 6.01 -5.43
N TYR A 42 -8.27 6.78 -4.49
CA TYR A 42 -8.43 8.24 -4.39
C TYR A 42 -7.16 8.82 -3.77
N THR A 43 -6.70 9.98 -4.27
CA THR A 43 -5.46 10.61 -3.79
C THR A 43 -5.72 11.82 -2.89
N ALA A 44 -4.90 12.01 -1.84
CA ALA A 44 -4.97 13.18 -0.96
C ALA A 44 -3.59 13.54 -0.40
N ARG A 45 -3.25 14.84 -0.34
CA ARG A 45 -2.00 15.29 0.28
C ARG A 45 -2.14 15.29 1.80
N ILE A 46 -1.19 14.65 2.48
CA ILE A 46 -1.12 14.52 3.93
C ILE A 46 0.13 15.25 4.39
N ARG A 47 -0.03 16.17 5.34
CA ARG A 47 1.09 16.91 5.92
C ARG A 47 1.73 16.13 7.06
N GLU A 48 3.04 16.25 7.17
CA GLU A 48 3.79 15.70 8.29
C GLU A 48 3.25 16.17 9.64
N ASN A 49 3.41 15.33 10.66
CA ASN A 49 3.11 15.59 12.07
C ASN A 49 1.67 16.09 12.33
N THR A 50 0.77 15.87 11.37
CA THR A 50 -0.64 16.22 11.46
C THR A 50 -1.46 14.94 11.55
N THR A 51 -2.39 14.88 12.50
CA THR A 51 -3.26 13.70 12.65
C THR A 51 -4.44 13.78 11.69
N TYR A 52 -4.62 12.74 10.89
CA TYR A 52 -5.76 12.54 10.00
C TYR A 52 -6.56 11.31 10.45
N ALA A 53 -7.81 11.21 10.00
CA ALA A 53 -8.64 10.03 10.21
C ALA A 53 -9.09 9.46 8.87
N ILE A 54 -8.90 8.15 8.69
CA ILE A 54 -9.59 7.40 7.64
C ILE A 54 -10.90 6.92 8.24
N ARG A 55 -12.01 7.17 7.55
CA ARG A 55 -13.35 6.73 7.96
C ARG A 55 -14.08 6.15 6.77
N LEU A 56 -14.66 4.97 6.95
CA LEU A 56 -15.42 4.28 5.92
C LEU A 56 -16.58 3.48 6.50
N ARG A 57 -17.57 3.23 5.64
CA ARG A 57 -18.76 2.45 5.97
C ARG A 57 -18.79 1.24 5.04
N ASN A 58 -18.66 0.06 5.63
CA ASN A 58 -18.79 -1.18 4.90
C ASN A 58 -20.21 -1.73 5.08
N HIS A 59 -20.76 -2.29 4.01
CA HIS A 59 -22.03 -2.98 3.99
C HIS A 59 -21.82 -4.37 3.38
N GLY A 60 -22.51 -5.38 3.92
CA GLY A 60 -22.49 -6.73 3.37
C GLY A 60 -22.17 -7.80 4.40
N ALA A 61 -21.75 -8.96 3.89
CA ALA A 61 -21.45 -10.14 4.69
C ALA A 61 -20.20 -9.94 5.57
N ARG A 62 -20.03 -10.86 6.53
CA ARG A 62 -18.85 -10.91 7.40
C ARG A 62 -17.56 -11.04 6.56
N THR A 63 -16.54 -10.24 6.85
CA THR A 63 -15.22 -10.30 6.19
C THR A 63 -14.15 -10.84 7.15
N ASN A 64 -12.92 -10.99 6.68
CA ASN A 64 -11.75 -11.15 7.56
C ASN A 64 -11.42 -9.84 8.30
N ASN A 65 -10.57 -9.92 9.32
CA ASN A 65 -10.00 -8.78 10.04
C ASN A 65 -8.53 -9.03 10.39
N GLY A 66 -7.81 -7.95 10.69
CA GLY A 66 -6.49 -8.02 11.30
C GLY A 66 -6.55 -8.04 12.84
N ASP A 67 -5.51 -8.58 13.45
CA ASP A 67 -5.28 -8.61 14.90
C ASP A 67 -3.78 -8.40 15.21
N GLY A 68 -3.45 -8.03 16.45
CA GLY A 68 -2.07 -7.74 16.87
C GLY A 68 -1.46 -6.54 16.13
N GLY A 69 -2.24 -5.48 15.95
CA GLY A 69 -1.84 -4.26 15.25
C GLY A 69 -0.79 -3.45 16.01
N MET A 70 0.19 -2.92 15.28
CA MET A 70 1.21 -2.03 15.82
C MET A 70 0.79 -0.55 15.73
N SER A 71 0.94 0.19 16.83
CA SER A 71 0.67 1.63 16.91
C SER A 71 1.71 2.48 16.18
N GLN A 72 2.90 1.96 15.91
CA GLN A 72 3.91 2.60 15.06
C GLN A 72 4.42 1.61 14.02
N VAL A 73 4.51 2.07 12.77
CA VAL A 73 4.99 1.26 11.64
C VAL A 73 5.91 2.12 10.79
N ARG A 74 7.13 1.63 10.55
CA ARG A 74 8.06 2.27 9.62
C ARG A 74 7.83 1.74 8.21
N GLY A 75 7.58 2.65 7.28
CA GLY A 75 7.51 2.36 5.85
C GLY A 75 8.89 2.05 5.25
N PRO A 76 8.93 1.44 4.05
CA PRO A 76 10.18 1.07 3.40
C PRO A 76 11.04 2.28 2.99
N ASP A 77 10.42 3.45 2.84
CA ASP A 77 11.07 4.74 2.57
C ASP A 77 11.59 5.45 3.83
N GLY A 78 11.40 4.84 5.01
CA GLY A 78 11.78 5.39 6.30
C GLY A 78 10.70 6.20 7.00
N THR A 79 9.60 6.57 6.33
CA THR A 79 8.47 7.31 6.92
C THR A 79 7.88 6.54 8.11
N MET A 80 7.77 7.17 9.27
CA MET A 80 7.13 6.61 10.45
C MET A 80 5.65 6.97 10.47
N PHE A 81 4.81 5.95 10.51
CA PHE A 81 3.37 6.09 10.72
C PHE A 81 3.01 5.78 12.16
N THR A 82 2.31 6.70 12.81
CA THR A 82 1.69 6.48 14.13
C THR A 82 0.19 6.31 13.97
N PHE A 83 -0.36 5.22 14.48
CA PHE A 83 -1.78 4.87 14.48
C PHE A 83 -2.38 4.98 15.87
N THR A 84 -3.54 5.61 15.98
CA THR A 84 -4.28 5.73 17.24
C THR A 84 -5.77 5.50 17.03
N ASP A 85 -6.45 5.13 18.11
CA ASP A 85 -7.88 4.88 18.10
C ASP A 85 -8.66 6.13 17.67
N CYS A 86 -9.77 5.92 16.97
CA CYS A 86 -10.60 6.99 16.44
C CYS A 86 -12.00 6.91 17.05
N SER A 87 -12.46 7.98 17.70
CA SER A 87 -13.83 8.07 18.24
C SER A 87 -14.92 7.99 17.18
N LEU A 88 -14.56 8.12 15.90
CA LEU A 88 -15.46 7.94 14.77
C LEU A 88 -15.65 6.46 14.37
N SER A 89 -14.94 5.51 15.01
CA SER A 89 -15.11 4.09 14.70
C SER A 89 -16.26 3.51 15.52
N PHE A 90 -17.38 3.24 14.83
CA PHE A 90 -18.58 2.64 15.36
C PHE A 90 -18.74 1.17 14.90
N ASN A 91 -17.63 0.42 14.88
CA ASN A 91 -17.65 -1.03 14.64
C ASN A 91 -16.41 -1.75 15.21
N GLY A 92 -15.72 -1.12 16.16
CA GLY A 92 -14.63 -1.75 16.93
C GLY A 92 -13.24 -1.74 16.29
N THR A 93 -13.06 -1.15 15.10
CA THR A 93 -11.71 -0.98 14.53
C THR A 93 -10.89 -0.02 15.40
N ASN A 94 -9.69 -0.45 15.77
CA ASN A 94 -8.75 0.30 16.61
C ASN A 94 -7.31 -0.06 16.22
N HIS A 95 -6.31 0.52 16.88
CA HIS A 95 -4.90 0.30 16.50
C HIS A 95 -4.43 -1.16 16.67
N THR A 96 -5.13 -1.98 17.44
CA THR A 96 -4.78 -3.38 17.71
C THR A 96 -5.51 -4.38 16.82
N ARG A 97 -6.73 -4.07 16.33
CA ARG A 97 -7.53 -5.01 15.53
C ARG A 97 -8.59 -4.32 14.68
N GLY A 98 -9.03 -5.03 13.63
CA GLY A 98 -10.20 -4.66 12.82
C GLY A 98 -9.91 -4.52 11.33
N GLN A 99 -10.48 -3.47 10.73
CA GLN A 99 -10.39 -3.13 9.32
C GLN A 99 -9.26 -2.12 9.02
N ILE A 100 -9.13 -1.75 7.75
CA ILE A 100 -8.10 -0.81 7.23
C ILE A 100 -6.67 -1.39 7.43
N PRO A 101 -6.39 -2.59 6.89
CA PRO A 101 -5.08 -3.22 7.02
C PRO A 101 -3.95 -2.42 6.41
N GLN A 102 -4.19 -1.62 5.36
CA GLN A 102 -3.11 -0.98 4.63
C GLN A 102 -3.45 0.46 4.26
N ILE A 103 -2.43 1.31 4.30
CA ILE A 103 -2.43 2.61 3.63
C ILE A 103 -1.47 2.50 2.45
N LEU A 104 -1.93 2.91 1.27
CA LEU A 104 -1.08 3.08 0.11
C LEU A 104 -0.70 4.55 0.02
N TYR A 105 0.60 4.84 -0.09
CA TYR A 105 1.10 6.20 -0.16
C TYR A 105 2.30 6.28 -1.09
N TYR A 106 2.53 7.50 -1.60
CA TYR A 106 3.76 7.89 -2.27
C TYR A 106 4.54 8.81 -1.35
N SER A 107 5.83 8.52 -1.18
CA SER A 107 6.77 9.42 -0.53
C SER A 107 6.82 10.73 -1.30
N THR A 108 6.65 11.88 -0.63
CA THR A 108 7.14 13.12 -1.21
C THR A 108 8.58 13.27 -0.75
N PRO A 109 9.58 13.13 -1.63
CA PRO A 109 10.97 13.30 -1.21
C PRO A 109 11.13 14.67 -0.55
N HIS A 110 11.93 14.73 0.53
CA HIS A 110 12.60 15.99 0.87
C HIS A 110 13.58 16.26 -0.27
N ASP A 111 13.12 17.04 -1.24
CA ASP A 111 13.92 17.38 -2.40
C ASP A 111 15.15 18.19 -1.96
N THR A 112 16.28 17.50 -1.88
CA THR A 112 17.48 18.07 -2.48
C THR A 112 17.47 17.63 -3.94
N GLU A 113 17.26 18.59 -4.85
CA GLU A 113 17.14 18.36 -6.31
C GLU A 113 18.25 17.44 -6.89
N SER A 114 19.41 17.40 -6.24
CA SER A 114 20.55 16.55 -6.57
C SER A 114 20.31 15.04 -6.38
N GLN A 115 19.43 14.62 -5.46
CA GLN A 115 19.17 13.20 -5.19
C GLN A 115 18.11 12.61 -6.13
N GLN A 116 17.13 13.42 -6.58
CA GLN A 116 16.05 12.97 -7.45
C GLN A 116 16.57 12.62 -8.86
N ALA A 117 17.39 13.48 -9.47
CA ALA A 117 17.97 13.23 -10.79
C ALA A 117 18.80 11.93 -10.85
N THR A 118 19.48 11.59 -9.75
CA THR A 118 20.28 10.37 -9.66
C THR A 118 19.38 9.12 -9.58
N ARG A 119 18.27 9.18 -8.83
CA ARG A 119 17.29 8.09 -8.76
C ARG A 119 16.61 7.87 -10.10
N ASP A 120 16.19 8.94 -10.76
CA ASP A 120 15.54 8.87 -12.08
C ASP A 120 16.48 8.25 -13.13
N LEU A 121 17.77 8.61 -13.11
CA LEU A 121 18.78 8.03 -13.99
C LEU A 121 19.00 6.53 -13.71
N LEU A 122 19.10 6.14 -12.44
CA LEU A 122 19.23 4.73 -12.05
C LEU A 122 18.00 3.92 -12.43
N GLU A 123 16.80 4.47 -12.25
CA GLU A 123 15.55 3.82 -12.64
C GLU A 123 15.46 3.68 -14.17
N LEU A 124 15.84 4.70 -14.92
CA LEU A 124 15.90 4.65 -16.39
C LEU A 124 16.89 3.58 -16.88
N GLN A 125 18.06 3.48 -16.25
CA GLN A 125 19.04 2.44 -16.54
C GLN A 125 18.49 1.04 -16.21
N ALA A 126 17.83 0.88 -15.06
CA ALA A 126 17.20 -0.38 -14.68
C ALA A 126 16.12 -0.81 -15.69
N ARG A 127 15.23 0.11 -16.10
CA ARG A 127 14.20 -0.15 -17.12
C ARG A 127 14.83 -0.56 -18.47
N ARG A 128 15.90 0.12 -18.89
CA ARG A 128 16.63 -0.22 -20.13
C ARG A 128 17.27 -1.60 -20.05
N ASN A 129 17.85 -1.96 -18.91
CA ASN A 129 18.44 -3.28 -18.69
C ASN A 129 17.39 -4.39 -18.76
N VAL A 130 16.22 -4.18 -18.13
CA VAL A 130 15.10 -5.15 -18.19
C VAL A 130 14.63 -5.35 -19.64
N LEU A 131 14.41 -4.27 -20.40
CA LEU A 131 14.00 -4.36 -21.80
C LEU A 131 15.02 -5.11 -22.66
N ASN A 132 16.32 -4.88 -22.43
CA ASN A 132 17.39 -5.59 -23.13
C ASN A 132 17.37 -7.09 -22.80
N ILE A 133 17.21 -7.46 -21.53
CA ILE A 133 17.11 -8.86 -21.10
C ILE A 133 15.90 -9.53 -21.75
N CYS A 134 14.72 -8.91 -21.67
CA CYS A 134 13.51 -9.44 -22.31
C CYS A 134 13.68 -9.59 -23.82
N GLY A 135 14.26 -8.61 -24.49
CA GLY A 135 14.53 -8.68 -25.93
C GLY A 135 15.48 -9.82 -26.30
N THR A 136 16.52 -10.06 -25.49
CA THR A 136 17.45 -11.18 -25.68
C THR A 136 16.75 -12.52 -25.49
N ILE A 137 15.94 -12.67 -24.44
CA ILE A 137 15.17 -13.90 -24.19
C ILE A 137 14.24 -14.20 -25.35
N VAL A 138 13.45 -13.21 -25.79
CA VAL A 138 12.50 -13.39 -26.91
C VAL A 138 13.20 -13.80 -28.20
N LYS A 139 14.35 -13.18 -28.52
CA LYS A 139 15.15 -13.56 -29.70
C LYS A 139 15.66 -14.98 -29.61
N ALA A 140 16.23 -15.37 -28.47
CA ALA A 140 16.74 -16.72 -28.25
C ALA A 140 15.61 -17.76 -28.35
N SER A 141 14.44 -17.50 -27.76
CA SER A 141 13.27 -18.37 -27.88
C SER A 141 12.77 -18.50 -29.32
N ALA A 142 12.72 -17.40 -30.08
CA ALA A 142 12.30 -17.43 -31.48
C ALA A 142 13.28 -18.24 -32.35
N GLN A 143 14.57 -18.14 -32.09
CA GLN A 143 15.59 -18.91 -32.80
C GLN A 143 15.46 -20.40 -32.51
N LEU A 144 15.33 -20.80 -31.24
CA LEU A 144 15.12 -22.21 -30.86
C LEU A 144 13.85 -22.80 -31.48
N LEU A 145 12.75 -22.03 -31.54
CA LEU A 145 11.52 -22.46 -32.21
C LEU A 145 11.71 -22.65 -33.71
N SER A 146 12.45 -21.75 -34.37
CA SER A 146 12.76 -21.86 -35.79
C SER A 146 13.66 -23.06 -36.10
N GLU A 147 14.66 -23.31 -35.26
CA GLU A 147 15.56 -24.46 -35.39
C GLU A 147 14.79 -25.78 -35.21
N ALA A 148 13.96 -25.89 -34.16
CA ALA A 148 13.12 -27.07 -33.94
C ALA A 148 12.11 -27.32 -35.07
N ALA A 149 11.59 -26.27 -35.71
CA ALA A 149 10.70 -26.39 -36.86
C ALA A 149 11.42 -26.80 -38.16
N SER A 150 12.75 -26.60 -38.23
CA SER A 150 13.58 -26.98 -39.38
C SER A 150 14.10 -28.42 -39.32
N GLU A 151 13.92 -29.12 -38.19
CA GLU A 151 14.30 -30.52 -37.98
C GLU A 151 13.13 -31.51 -38.27
N GLN A 152 12.02 -31.05 -38.87
CA GLN A 152 10.92 -31.87 -39.40
C GLN A 152 10.92 -31.89 -40.93
#